data_AF-A0A2W2DUE3-F1
#
_entry.id   AF-A0A2W2DUE3-F1
#
_cell.length_a   1.000
_cell.length_b   1.000
_cell.length_c   1.000
_cell.angle_alpha   90.00
_cell.angle_beta   90.00
_cell.angle_gamma   90.00
#
_symmetry.space_group_name_H-M   'P 1'
#
loop_
_entity.id
_entity.type
_entity.pdbx_description
1 polymer ?
#
loop_
_entity_poly.entity_id
_entity_poly.type
_entity_poly.pdbx_seq_one_letter_code
_entity_poly.pdbx_strand_id
1 'polypeptide(L)'
;MESDLVARALRTTGFVARLALLLSLLVGLVVSTAVSFPSARTLERFRSAVLAGEVERIDYWTENEGALTSLVWSESPLAWHRVEGPIVDLEGPYTTALLMADLRNAPDPPVLVMQRPWMESSGNGFFPDWPFASPGGWWIGAAWILAFLAMLCSTPRLANRWAWFWLFTVGQIGVFLFLVLEPRPLWRRHGEELAPSKRVNGRSGCGYSILLAIVSMAVAVAIGRLVELAVG
;
A
#
# COMPACT_ATOMS: atom_id res chain seq x y z
N MET A 1 42.66 2.41 -14.48
CA MET A 1 42.40 1.66 -13.23
C MET A 1 41.35 2.37 -12.36
N GLU A 2 41.42 3.69 -12.19
CA GLU A 2 40.43 4.46 -11.39
C GLU A 2 39.03 4.52 -12.03
N SER A 3 38.94 4.59 -13.37
CA SER A 3 37.67 4.62 -14.12
C SER A 3 36.79 3.37 -13.89
N ASP A 4 37.41 2.20 -13.76
CA ASP A 4 36.68 0.93 -13.59
C ASP A 4 36.12 0.78 -12.18
N LEU A 5 36.81 1.34 -11.18
CA LEU A 5 36.36 1.38 -9.80
C LEU A 5 35.16 2.32 -9.65
N VAL A 6 35.23 3.52 -10.22
CA VAL A 6 34.11 4.49 -10.21
C VAL A 6 32.88 3.89 -10.88
N ALA A 7 33.05 3.28 -12.06
CA ALA A 7 31.94 2.65 -12.77
C ALA A 7 31.35 1.47 -11.99
N ARG A 8 32.16 0.69 -11.26
CA ARG A 8 31.70 -0.43 -10.42
C ARG A 8 30.94 0.08 -9.19
N ALA A 9 31.45 1.11 -8.53
CA ALA A 9 30.79 1.73 -7.38
C ALA A 9 29.41 2.28 -7.75
N LEU A 10 29.31 3.08 -8.82
CA LEU A 10 28.03 3.63 -9.29
C LEU A 10 27.01 2.53 -9.61
N ARG A 11 27.45 1.42 -10.20
CA ARG A 11 26.58 0.26 -10.50
C ARG A 11 26.08 -0.43 -9.24
N THR A 12 26.95 -0.68 -8.27
CA THR A 12 26.56 -1.29 -7.00
C THR A 12 25.59 -0.38 -6.25
N THR A 13 25.86 0.91 -6.19
CA THR A 13 24.96 1.89 -5.58
C THR A 13 23.59 1.89 -6.27
N GLY A 14 23.56 1.87 -7.61
CA GLY A 14 22.30 1.79 -8.36
C GLY A 14 21.51 0.51 -8.08
N PHE A 15 22.18 -0.64 -7.97
CA PHE A 15 21.55 -1.90 -7.60
C PHE A 15 20.99 -1.88 -6.18
N VAL A 16 21.78 -1.41 -5.21
CA VAL A 16 21.36 -1.33 -3.80
C VAL A 16 20.19 -0.38 -3.63
N ALA A 17 20.25 0.82 -4.24
CA ALA A 17 19.15 1.78 -4.20
C ALA A 17 17.86 1.18 -4.77
N ARG A 18 17.97 0.48 -5.91
CA ARG A 18 16.85 -0.19 -6.54
C ARG A 18 16.25 -1.31 -5.68
N LEU A 19 17.10 -2.11 -5.04
CA LEU A 19 16.65 -3.16 -4.13
C LEU A 19 15.96 -2.56 -2.90
N ALA A 20 16.52 -1.49 -2.32
CA ALA A 20 15.93 -0.78 -1.21
C ALA A 20 14.54 -0.23 -1.57
N LEU A 21 14.41 0.47 -2.71
CA LEU A 21 13.12 0.96 -3.20
C LEU A 21 12.11 -0.17 -3.42
N LEU A 22 12.56 -1.29 -4.01
CA LEU A 22 11.70 -2.45 -4.24
C LEU A 22 11.17 -3.02 -2.92
N LEU A 23 12.04 -3.25 -1.94
CA LEU A 23 11.67 -3.78 -0.63
C LEU A 23 10.74 -2.81 0.11
N SER A 24 11.04 -1.52 0.10
CA SER A 24 10.18 -0.49 0.69
C SER A 24 8.77 -0.51 0.10
N LEU A 25 8.65 -0.59 -1.22
CA LEU A 25 7.35 -0.62 -1.89
C LEU A 25 6.61 -1.94 -1.65
N LEU A 26 7.32 -3.08 -1.54
CA LEU A 26 6.70 -4.36 -1.22
C LEU A 26 6.15 -4.37 0.21
N VAL A 27 6.91 -3.84 1.18
CA VAL A 27 6.40 -3.66 2.56
C VAL A 27 5.19 -2.74 2.55
N GLY A 28 5.25 -1.63 1.82
CA GLY A 28 4.12 -0.72 1.69
C GLY A 28 2.89 -1.37 1.08
N LEU A 29 3.06 -2.20 0.06
CA LEU A 29 1.98 -2.97 -0.55
C LEU A 29 1.32 -3.90 0.47
N VAL A 30 2.11 -4.66 1.24
CA VAL A 30 1.61 -5.58 2.27
C VAL A 30 0.83 -4.83 3.35
N VAL A 31 1.38 -3.73 3.87
CA VAL A 31 0.70 -2.89 4.86
C VAL A 31 -0.61 -2.33 4.31
N SER A 32 -0.59 -1.73 3.11
CA SER A 32 -1.80 -1.17 2.49
C SER A 32 -2.86 -2.25 2.21
N THR A 33 -2.45 -3.47 1.85
CA THR A 33 -3.40 -4.58 1.72
C THR A 33 -4.00 -5.02 3.05
N ALA A 34 -3.20 -5.08 4.13
CA ALA A 34 -3.71 -5.43 5.46
C ALA A 34 -4.77 -4.43 5.95
N VAL A 35 -4.53 -3.13 5.73
CA VAL A 35 -5.49 -2.05 6.03
C VAL A 35 -6.80 -2.21 5.23
N SER A 36 -6.70 -2.66 3.97
CA SER A 36 -7.85 -2.78 3.06
C SER A 36 -8.73 -4.00 3.34
N PHE A 37 -8.19 -5.03 3.99
CA PHE A 37 -8.87 -6.27 4.32
C PHE A 37 -8.85 -6.53 5.83
N PRO A 38 -9.50 -5.67 6.63
CA PRO A 38 -9.57 -5.89 8.07
C PRO A 38 -10.37 -7.16 8.38
N SER A 39 -9.91 -7.94 9.34
CA SER A 39 -10.59 -9.15 9.81
C SER A 39 -11.85 -8.81 10.61
N ALA A 40 -12.90 -9.60 10.46
CA ALA A 40 -14.15 -9.39 11.18
C ALA A 40 -14.02 -9.76 12.67
N ARG A 41 -14.40 -8.86 13.57
CA ARG A 41 -14.39 -9.03 15.02
C ARG A 41 -15.62 -8.37 15.64
N THR A 42 -15.92 -8.65 16.91
CA THR A 42 -17.09 -8.09 17.61
C THR A 42 -16.74 -6.81 18.38
N LEU A 43 -17.77 -6.05 18.79
CA LEU A 43 -17.61 -4.84 19.60
C LEU A 43 -17.02 -5.15 20.99
N GLU A 44 -17.37 -6.28 21.59
CA GLU A 44 -16.80 -6.71 22.88
C GLU A 44 -15.31 -6.97 22.77
N ARG A 45 -14.87 -7.57 21.65
CA ARG A 45 -13.44 -7.80 21.41
C ARG A 45 -12.70 -6.48 21.27
N PHE A 46 -13.25 -5.52 20.54
CA PHE A 46 -12.71 -4.17 20.47
C PHE A 46 -12.54 -3.55 21.87
N ARG A 47 -13.58 -3.56 22.70
CA ARG A 47 -13.52 -3.02 24.08
C ARG A 47 -12.45 -3.71 24.91
N SER A 48 -12.35 -5.04 24.81
CA SER A 48 -11.32 -5.80 25.52
C SER A 48 -9.90 -5.40 25.08
N ALA A 49 -9.67 -5.19 23.79
CA ALA A 49 -8.38 -4.78 23.25
C ALA A 49 -8.02 -3.34 23.68
N VAL A 50 -9.00 -2.43 23.69
CA VAL A 50 -8.81 -1.06 24.19
C VAL A 50 -8.41 -1.07 25.67
N LEU A 51 -9.11 -1.85 26.50
CA LEU A 51 -8.80 -1.97 27.92
C LEU A 51 -7.44 -2.64 28.18
N ALA A 52 -7.02 -3.55 27.30
CA ALA A 52 -5.71 -4.17 27.35
C ALA A 52 -4.58 -3.26 26.87
N GLY A 53 -4.89 -2.10 26.26
CA GLY A 53 -3.88 -1.20 25.67
C GLY A 53 -3.26 -1.75 24.38
N GLU A 54 -3.92 -2.70 23.72
CA GLU A 54 -3.42 -3.34 22.50
C GLU A 54 -3.71 -2.53 21.24
N VAL A 55 -4.62 -1.56 21.32
CA VAL A 55 -5.06 -0.77 20.16
C VAL A 55 -4.11 0.40 19.92
N GLU A 56 -3.48 0.43 18.75
CA GLU A 56 -2.60 1.53 18.32
C GLU A 56 -3.37 2.65 17.61
N ARG A 57 -4.39 2.28 16.81
CA ARG A 57 -5.13 3.22 15.97
C ARG A 57 -6.58 2.78 15.78
N ILE A 58 -7.47 3.78 15.71
CA ILE A 58 -8.91 3.61 15.51
C ILE A 58 -9.36 4.52 14.37
N ASP A 59 -9.90 3.89 13.33
CA ASP A 59 -10.51 4.53 12.19
C ASP A 59 -12.04 4.36 12.33
N TYR A 60 -12.75 5.46 12.55
CA TYR A 60 -14.20 5.42 12.76
C TYR A 60 -14.92 6.37 11.81
N TRP A 61 -16.16 6.01 11.49
CA TRP A 61 -17.08 6.85 10.75
C TRP A 61 -18.44 6.89 11.44
N THR A 62 -19.04 8.07 11.42
CA THR A 62 -20.34 8.33 12.03
C THR A 62 -21.28 8.91 11.00
N GLU A 63 -22.50 8.42 10.97
CA GLU A 63 -23.58 9.05 10.23
C GLU A 63 -24.28 10.10 11.12
N ASN A 64 -25.36 10.69 10.62
CA ASN A 64 -26.16 11.68 11.34
C ASN A 64 -26.47 11.23 12.79
N GLU A 65 -26.50 12.18 13.71
CA GLU A 65 -26.71 11.97 15.17
C GLU A 65 -25.54 11.32 15.94
N GLY A 66 -24.39 11.06 15.28
CA GLY A 66 -23.15 10.66 15.96
C GLY A 66 -23.08 9.18 16.34
N ALA A 67 -24.00 8.37 15.81
CA ALA A 67 -23.93 6.90 15.84
C ALA A 67 -22.79 6.41 14.93
N LEU A 68 -22.03 5.42 15.39
CA LEU A 68 -20.97 4.82 14.59
C LEU A 68 -21.56 3.87 13.55
N THR A 69 -21.20 4.09 12.29
CA THR A 69 -21.58 3.23 11.17
C THR A 69 -20.44 2.30 10.78
N SER A 70 -19.19 2.70 11.03
CA SER A 70 -18.01 1.87 10.83
C SER A 70 -17.03 2.10 11.96
N LEU A 71 -16.47 1.00 12.48
CA LEU A 71 -15.40 1.01 13.46
C LEU A 71 -14.35 -0.01 13.01
N VAL A 72 -13.18 0.51 12.66
CA VAL A 72 -11.99 -0.25 12.28
C VAL A 72 -10.89 0.11 13.27
N TRP A 73 -10.12 -0.87 13.73
CA TRP A 73 -8.98 -0.62 14.60
C TRP A 73 -7.78 -1.47 14.19
N SER A 74 -6.60 -1.07 14.63
CA SER A 74 -5.37 -1.83 14.46
C SER A 74 -4.70 -2.10 15.79
N GLU A 75 -4.26 -3.34 15.98
CA GLU A 75 -3.38 -3.75 17.09
C GLU A 75 -1.90 -3.69 16.68
N SER A 76 -1.64 -3.70 15.36
CA SER A 76 -0.31 -3.50 14.77
C SER A 76 -0.46 -3.03 13.32
N PRO A 77 0.64 -2.63 12.63
CA PRO A 77 0.57 -2.25 11.22
C PRO A 77 -0.02 -3.30 10.27
N LEU A 78 -0.03 -4.58 10.67
CA LEU A 78 -0.53 -5.71 9.88
C LEU A 78 -1.82 -6.33 10.44
N ALA A 79 -2.18 -6.04 11.69
CA ALA A 79 -3.36 -6.60 12.36
C ALA A 79 -4.47 -5.54 12.40
N TRP A 80 -5.32 -5.54 11.37
CA TRP A 80 -6.48 -4.67 11.26
C TRP A 80 -7.76 -5.47 11.45
N HIS A 81 -8.69 -4.87 12.19
CA HIS A 81 -9.96 -5.48 12.57
C HIS A 81 -11.10 -4.52 12.29
N ARG A 82 -12.26 -5.06 11.92
CA ARG A 82 -13.50 -4.31 11.69
C ARG A 82 -14.61 -4.93 12.52
N VAL A 83 -15.42 -4.09 13.17
CA VAL A 83 -16.64 -4.57 13.83
C VAL A 83 -17.63 -5.04 12.76
N GLU A 84 -18.02 -6.31 12.81
CA GLU A 84 -19.01 -6.87 11.90
C GLU A 84 -20.44 -6.69 12.44
N GLY A 85 -21.37 -6.35 11.54
CA GLY A 85 -22.79 -6.19 11.88
C GLY A 85 -23.13 -4.81 12.46
N PRO A 86 -24.34 -4.65 13.02
CA PRO A 86 -24.77 -3.40 13.62
C PRO A 86 -23.90 -3.07 14.84
N ILE A 87 -23.31 -1.88 14.88
CA ILE A 87 -22.50 -1.41 16.00
C ILE A 87 -23.45 -0.92 17.10
N VAL A 88 -24.01 -1.87 17.84
CA VAL A 88 -24.95 -1.63 18.94
C VAL A 88 -24.38 -2.14 20.25
N ASP A 89 -24.65 -1.40 21.30
CA ASP A 89 -24.44 -1.80 22.69
C ASP A 89 -25.76 -2.28 23.30
N LEU A 90 -25.71 -2.79 24.54
CA LEU A 90 -26.89 -3.24 25.29
C LEU A 90 -27.96 -2.16 25.46
N GLU A 91 -27.56 -0.88 25.47
CA GLU A 91 -28.43 0.28 25.71
C GLU A 91 -28.89 0.98 24.42
N GLY A 92 -28.36 0.60 23.25
CA GLY A 92 -28.70 1.25 21.98
C GLY A 92 -27.51 1.37 21.01
N PRO A 93 -27.57 2.26 20.01
CA PRO A 93 -26.50 2.44 19.04
C PRO A 93 -25.21 2.89 19.73
N TYR A 94 -24.08 2.32 19.33
CA TYR A 94 -22.79 2.73 19.86
C TYR A 94 -22.40 4.09 19.28
N THR A 95 -22.29 5.10 20.14
CA THR A 95 -22.06 6.50 19.74
C THR A 95 -20.62 6.93 19.95
N THR A 96 -20.23 8.05 19.33
CA THR A 96 -18.92 8.67 19.57
C THR A 96 -18.68 8.99 21.04
N ALA A 97 -19.72 9.34 21.79
CA ALA A 97 -19.61 9.59 23.23
C ALA A 97 -19.19 8.32 23.98
N LEU A 98 -19.77 7.16 23.63
CA LEU A 98 -19.41 5.87 24.19
C LEU A 98 -18.00 5.44 23.78
N LEU A 99 -17.63 5.61 22.51
CA LEU A 99 -16.25 5.39 22.06
C LEU A 99 -15.26 6.21 22.88
N MET A 100 -15.51 7.52 23.03
CA MET A 100 -14.62 8.39 23.79
C MET A 100 -14.60 8.04 25.28
N ALA A 101 -15.68 7.51 25.84
CA ALA A 101 -15.72 7.01 27.22
C ALA A 101 -14.84 5.77 27.38
N ASP A 102 -14.93 4.81 26.46
CA ASP A 102 -14.09 3.60 26.45
C ASP A 102 -12.60 3.96 26.34
N LEU A 103 -12.26 4.93 25.49
CA LEU A 103 -10.87 5.37 25.29
C LEU A 103 -10.26 6.15 26.44
N ARG A 104 -11.08 6.83 27.26
CA ARG A 104 -10.58 7.48 28.48
C ARG A 104 -10.08 6.49 29.52
N ASN A 105 -10.55 5.25 29.45
CA ASN A 105 -10.14 4.18 30.36
C ASN A 105 -8.97 3.35 29.80
N ALA A 106 -8.51 3.64 28.58
CA ALA A 106 -7.38 2.94 27.97
C ALA A 106 -6.06 3.31 28.68
N PRO A 107 -5.16 2.33 28.93
CA PRO A 107 -3.84 2.61 29.50
C PRO A 107 -3.01 3.55 28.62
N ASP A 108 -3.05 3.32 27.30
CA ASP A 108 -2.37 4.10 26.28
C ASP A 108 -3.39 4.61 25.26
N PRO A 109 -3.49 5.94 25.02
CA PRO A 109 -4.50 6.48 24.13
C PRO A 109 -4.16 6.18 22.65
N PRO A 110 -5.03 5.49 21.90
CA PRO A 110 -4.80 5.19 20.49
C PRO A 110 -4.92 6.45 19.63
N VAL A 111 -4.32 6.38 18.43
CA VAL A 111 -4.49 7.41 17.41
C VAL A 111 -5.91 7.31 16.82
N LEU A 112 -6.71 8.36 17.00
CA LEU A 112 -8.07 8.45 16.47
C LEU A 112 -8.08 9.14 15.10
N VAL A 113 -8.71 8.50 14.12
CA VAL A 113 -8.91 9.06 12.78
C VAL A 113 -10.37 8.93 12.37
N MET A 114 -11.03 10.09 12.19
CA MET A 114 -12.37 10.14 11.63
C MET A 114 -12.28 10.00 10.10
N GLN A 115 -12.68 8.85 9.57
CA GLN A 115 -12.73 8.63 8.11
C GLN A 115 -14.00 9.27 7.55
N ARG A 116 -13.95 9.89 6.37
CA ARG A 116 -15.15 10.38 5.66
C ARG A 116 -15.46 9.43 4.50
N PRO A 117 -16.70 8.94 4.33
CA PRO A 117 -17.07 7.90 3.36
C PRO A 117 -16.91 8.39 1.92
N TRP A 118 -16.97 9.69 1.68
CA TRP A 118 -16.76 10.29 0.36
C TRP A 118 -15.28 10.46 -0.04
N MET A 119 -14.36 10.07 0.86
CA MET A 119 -12.93 9.94 0.59
C MET A 119 -12.52 8.47 0.46
N GLU A 120 -13.46 7.55 0.25
CA GLU A 120 -13.14 6.29 -0.41
C GLU A 120 -12.55 6.62 -1.78
N SER A 121 -11.21 6.56 -1.85
CA SER A 121 -10.39 6.44 -3.06
C SER A 121 -11.13 6.87 -4.31
N SER A 122 -11.06 8.17 -4.65
CA SER A 122 -11.59 8.63 -5.93
C SER A 122 -10.86 7.87 -7.02
N GLY A 123 -11.43 6.74 -7.47
CA GLY A 123 -10.87 5.85 -8.50
C GLY A 123 -10.72 6.51 -9.87
N ASN A 124 -10.87 7.84 -9.93
CA ASN A 124 -10.61 8.72 -11.05
C ASN A 124 -9.22 9.38 -11.00
N GLY A 125 -8.43 9.16 -9.93
CA GLY A 125 -7.06 9.63 -9.87
C GLY A 125 -6.17 8.88 -10.87
N PHE A 126 -5.44 9.62 -11.71
CA PHE A 126 -4.38 9.02 -12.53
C PHE A 126 -3.24 8.45 -11.66
N PHE A 127 -3.16 8.79 -10.38
CA PHE A 127 -2.09 8.34 -9.49
C PHE A 127 -2.60 7.24 -8.55
N PRO A 128 -1.75 6.25 -8.21
CA PRO A 128 -2.11 5.26 -7.23
C PRO A 128 -2.23 5.90 -5.84
N ASP A 129 -3.35 5.68 -5.16
CA ASP A 129 -3.60 6.20 -3.81
C ASP A 129 -2.92 5.35 -2.72
N TRP A 130 -2.72 4.05 -2.98
CA TRP A 130 -2.19 3.09 -2.01
C TRP A 130 -0.83 3.44 -1.36
N PRO A 131 0.14 4.10 -2.03
CA PRO A 131 1.40 4.50 -1.41
C PRO A 131 1.23 5.61 -0.36
N PHE A 132 0.11 6.32 -0.40
CA PHE A 132 -0.17 7.49 0.42
C PHE A 132 -1.30 7.27 1.43
N ALA A 133 -2.09 6.21 1.24
CA ALA A 133 -3.24 5.89 2.07
C ALA A 133 -2.88 5.30 3.45
N SER A 134 -1.69 4.74 3.62
CA SER A 134 -1.34 4.07 4.88
C SER A 134 -0.90 5.05 5.98
N PRO A 135 -1.23 4.76 7.25
CA PRO A 135 -0.72 5.51 8.40
C PRO A 135 0.80 5.50 8.42
N GLY A 136 1.43 6.69 8.43
CA GLY A 136 2.89 6.77 8.34
C GLY A 136 3.46 6.39 6.96
N GLY A 137 2.63 6.23 5.93
CA GLY A 137 3.01 5.81 4.59
C GLY A 137 3.78 6.84 3.76
N TRP A 138 4.11 8.01 4.31
CA TRP A 138 4.84 9.06 3.58
C TRP A 138 6.18 8.57 3.01
N TRP A 139 6.85 7.62 3.67
CA TRP A 139 8.08 7.02 3.17
C TRP A 139 7.84 6.04 2.00
N ILE A 140 6.68 5.36 1.96
CA ILE A 140 6.25 4.52 0.82
C ILE A 140 5.96 5.42 -0.37
N GLY A 141 5.21 6.51 -0.14
CA GLY A 141 4.97 7.55 -1.13
C GLY A 141 6.28 8.14 -1.67
N ALA A 142 7.24 8.46 -0.80
CA ALA A 142 8.55 8.94 -1.20
C ALA A 142 9.32 7.90 -2.02
N ALA A 143 9.32 6.62 -1.64
CA ALA A 143 9.94 5.55 -2.40
C ALA A 143 9.29 5.39 -3.80
N TRP A 144 7.97 5.52 -3.88
CA TRP A 144 7.24 5.49 -5.15
C TRP A 144 7.64 6.67 -6.04
N ILE A 145 7.67 7.89 -5.49
CA ILE A 145 8.09 9.11 -6.21
C ILE A 145 9.53 8.97 -6.71
N LEU A 146 10.46 8.49 -5.87
CA LEU A 146 11.84 8.27 -6.25
C LEU A 146 11.97 7.25 -7.39
N ALA A 147 11.23 6.13 -7.32
CA ALA A 147 11.20 5.15 -8.39
C ALA A 147 10.63 5.73 -9.70
N PHE A 148 9.59 6.56 -9.60
CA PHE A 148 8.98 7.23 -10.74
C PHE A 148 9.94 8.25 -11.38
N LEU A 149 10.62 9.06 -10.58
CA LEU A 149 11.65 10.00 -11.06
C LEU A 149 12.83 9.25 -11.70
N ALA A 150 13.28 8.15 -11.09
CA ALA A 150 14.32 7.30 -11.66
C ALA A 150 13.90 6.74 -13.03
N MET A 151 12.64 6.34 -13.19
CA MET A 151 12.09 5.92 -14.47
C MET A 151 12.14 7.03 -15.52
N LEU A 152 11.71 8.25 -15.18
CA LEU A 152 11.74 9.40 -16.10
C LEU A 152 13.16 9.80 -16.53
N CYS A 153 14.13 9.72 -15.62
CA CYS A 153 15.53 10.03 -15.90
C CYS A 153 16.27 8.90 -16.64
N SER A 154 15.71 7.69 -16.71
CA SER A 154 16.35 6.52 -17.34
C SER A 154 16.07 6.40 -18.85
N THR A 155 16.81 5.52 -19.52
CA THR A 155 16.53 5.06 -20.89
C THR A 155 16.09 3.59 -20.87
N PRO A 156 14.80 3.31 -20.62
CA PRO A 156 14.31 1.95 -20.43
C PRO A 156 14.47 1.09 -21.69
N ARG A 157 14.78 -0.20 -21.47
CA ARG A 157 15.10 -1.17 -22.53
C ARG A 157 13.84 -1.85 -23.09
N LEU A 158 12.89 -2.21 -22.23
CA LEU A 158 11.71 -3.02 -22.56
C LEU A 158 10.58 -2.19 -23.13
N ALA A 159 10.40 -0.97 -22.63
CA ALA A 159 9.33 -0.08 -23.04
C ALA A 159 9.84 1.36 -23.09
N ASN A 160 9.18 2.22 -23.86
CA ASN A 160 9.51 3.65 -23.82
C ASN A 160 9.00 4.30 -22.52
N ARG A 161 9.45 5.52 -22.21
CA ARG A 161 9.05 6.24 -20.98
C ARG A 161 7.54 6.41 -20.85
N TRP A 162 6.84 6.65 -21.97
CA TRP A 162 5.38 6.81 -21.98
C TRP A 162 4.64 5.51 -21.65
N ALA A 163 5.14 4.36 -22.12
CA ALA A 163 4.58 3.07 -21.74
C ALA A 163 4.79 2.78 -20.25
N TRP A 164 5.99 3.07 -19.72
CA TRP A 164 6.25 2.95 -18.29
C TRP A 164 5.43 3.92 -17.45
N PHE A 165 5.23 5.15 -17.93
CA PHE A 165 4.33 6.11 -17.29
C PHE A 165 2.96 5.49 -17.05
N TRP A 166 2.32 4.93 -18.08
CA TRP A 166 1.01 4.28 -17.95
C TRP A 166 1.03 3.08 -17.00
N LEU A 167 2.09 2.27 -17.02
CA LEU A 167 2.22 1.13 -16.12
C LEU A 167 2.37 1.55 -14.65
N PHE A 168 3.04 2.67 -14.36
CA PHE A 168 3.18 3.20 -13.00
C PHE A 168 1.87 3.82 -12.48
N THR A 169 1.19 4.58 -13.32
CA THR A 169 0.03 5.39 -12.96
C THR A 169 -1.25 4.55 -12.95
N VAL A 170 -1.60 3.99 -14.10
CA VAL A 170 -2.83 3.19 -14.28
C VAL A 170 -2.62 1.74 -13.85
N GLY A 171 -1.49 1.15 -14.24
CA GLY A 171 -1.23 -0.27 -13.96
C GLY A 171 -0.91 -0.58 -12.51
N GLN A 172 -0.57 0.43 -11.69
CA GLN A 172 -0.17 0.42 -10.28
C GLN A 172 1.05 -0.48 -9.94
N ILE A 173 1.12 -1.69 -10.49
CA ILE A 173 2.22 -2.65 -10.34
C ILE A 173 3.42 -2.31 -11.24
N GLY A 174 3.30 -1.36 -12.17
CA GLY A 174 4.38 -0.99 -13.08
C GLY A 174 5.67 -0.57 -12.38
N VAL A 175 5.57 0.00 -11.17
CA VAL A 175 6.75 0.34 -10.35
C VAL A 175 7.57 -0.90 -9.98
N PHE A 176 6.92 -1.99 -9.59
CA PHE A 176 7.60 -3.25 -9.27
C PHE A 176 8.23 -3.85 -10.51
N LEU A 177 7.49 -3.88 -11.63
CA LEU A 177 8.01 -4.40 -12.89
C LEU A 177 9.25 -3.61 -13.36
N PHE A 178 9.22 -2.29 -13.26
CA PHE A 178 10.38 -1.45 -13.58
C PHE A 178 11.55 -1.76 -12.65
N LEU A 179 11.34 -1.75 -11.33
CA LEU A 179 12.36 -2.06 -10.34
C LEU A 179 12.85 -3.50 -10.39
N VAL A 180 12.18 -4.42 -11.07
CA VAL A 180 12.63 -5.81 -11.24
C VAL A 180 13.28 -6.04 -12.59
N LEU A 181 12.84 -5.34 -13.65
CA LEU A 181 13.27 -5.59 -15.03
C LEU A 181 14.26 -4.56 -15.61
N GLU A 182 14.22 -3.30 -15.17
CA GLU A 182 14.97 -2.18 -15.78
C GLU A 182 16.05 -1.60 -14.86
N PRO A 183 17.23 -1.22 -15.40
CA PRO A 183 17.66 -1.36 -16.81
C PRO A 183 18.10 -2.79 -17.15
N ARG A 184 18.32 -3.63 -16.13
CA ARG A 184 18.62 -5.05 -16.25
C ARG A 184 17.78 -5.85 -15.26
N PRO A 185 17.39 -7.09 -15.56
CA PRO A 185 16.69 -7.92 -14.60
C PRO A 185 17.53 -8.20 -13.35
N LEU A 186 16.93 -8.17 -12.16
CA LEU A 186 17.65 -8.38 -10.89
C LEU A 186 18.30 -9.78 -10.78
N TRP A 187 17.77 -10.78 -11.49
CA TRP A 187 18.28 -12.14 -11.48
C TRP A 187 19.41 -12.41 -12.48
N ARG A 188 19.70 -11.49 -13.41
CA ARG A 188 20.75 -11.70 -14.42
C ARG A 188 22.13 -11.30 -13.90
N ARG A 189 23.14 -12.09 -14.23
CA ARG A 189 24.51 -11.85 -13.81
C ARG A 189 25.11 -10.68 -14.61
N HIS A 190 25.99 -9.94 -13.95
CA HIS A 190 26.76 -8.87 -14.58
C HIS A 190 27.60 -9.42 -15.74
N GLY A 191 27.45 -8.80 -16.92
CA GLY A 191 28.18 -9.19 -18.15
C GLY A 191 27.37 -10.04 -19.12
N GLU A 192 26.19 -10.51 -18.71
CA GLU A 192 25.30 -11.26 -19.60
C GLU A 192 24.63 -10.32 -20.60
N GLU A 193 24.80 -10.59 -21.89
CA GLU A 193 24.24 -9.77 -22.95
C GLU A 193 22.71 -9.94 -22.97
N LEU A 194 22.00 -8.81 -22.98
CA LEU A 194 20.54 -8.83 -23.06
C LEU A 194 20.15 -8.88 -24.52
N ALA A 195 19.41 -9.91 -24.91
CA ALA A 195 18.85 -9.99 -26.26
C ALA A 195 18.07 -8.68 -26.58
N PRO A 196 18.26 -8.11 -27.79
CA PRO A 196 17.50 -6.96 -28.23
C PRO A 196 16.01 -7.26 -28.16
N SER A 197 15.27 -6.55 -27.29
CA SER A 197 13.82 -6.65 -27.21
C SER A 197 13.18 -5.53 -28.02
N LYS A 198 12.14 -5.85 -28.80
CA LYS A 198 11.30 -4.82 -29.41
C LYS A 198 10.65 -3.99 -28.29
N ARG A 199 10.92 -2.68 -28.28
CA ARG A 199 10.39 -1.77 -27.26
C ARG A 199 8.87 -1.66 -27.38
N VAL A 200 8.18 -1.83 -26.26
CA VAL A 200 6.75 -1.51 -26.15
C VAL A 200 6.57 0.01 -26.31
N ASN A 201 5.68 0.39 -27.22
CA ASN A 201 5.34 1.80 -27.47
C ASN A 201 4.28 2.30 -26.48
N GLY A 202 4.06 3.61 -26.41
CA GLY A 202 3.14 4.21 -25.43
C GLY A 202 1.69 3.75 -25.58
N ARG A 203 1.22 3.52 -26.81
CA ARG A 203 -0.15 3.06 -27.08
C ARG A 203 -0.39 1.64 -26.56
N SER A 204 0.51 0.71 -26.88
CA SER A 204 0.46 -0.65 -26.35
C SER A 204 0.67 -0.67 -24.83
N GLY A 205 1.53 0.21 -24.30
CA GLY A 205 1.74 0.39 -22.86
C GLY A 205 0.45 0.75 -22.12
N CYS A 206 -0.37 1.64 -22.69
CA CYS A 206 -1.70 1.98 -22.14
C CYS A 206 -2.65 0.77 -22.13
N GLY A 207 -2.68 -0.03 -23.21
CA GLY A 207 -3.44 -1.28 -23.23
C GLY A 207 -2.99 -2.26 -22.15
N TYR A 208 -1.67 -2.45 -21.99
CA TYR A 208 -1.11 -3.31 -20.96
C TYR A 208 -1.37 -2.78 -19.55
N SER A 209 -1.40 -1.46 -19.32
CA SER A 209 -1.66 -0.91 -18.00
C SER A 209 -3.09 -1.18 -17.54
N ILE A 210 -4.07 -1.18 -18.44
CA ILE A 210 -5.45 -1.54 -18.11
C ILE A 210 -5.53 -3.02 -17.70
N LEU A 211 -4.93 -3.91 -18.50
CA LEU A 211 -4.88 -5.34 -18.16
C LEU A 211 -4.15 -5.57 -16.83
N LEU A 212 -3.03 -4.88 -16.62
CA LEU A 212 -2.26 -4.98 -15.39
C LEU A 212 -3.04 -4.44 -14.20
N ALA A 213 -3.84 -3.38 -14.35
CA ALA A 213 -4.70 -2.88 -13.27
C ALA A 213 -5.69 -3.95 -12.80
N ILE A 214 -6.32 -4.67 -13.72
CA ILE A 214 -7.24 -5.78 -13.41
C ILE A 214 -6.48 -6.90 -12.67
N VAL A 215 -5.32 -7.30 -13.18
CA VAL A 215 -4.47 -8.31 -12.52
C VAL A 215 -4.03 -7.84 -11.13
N SER A 216 -3.71 -6.56 -10.98
CA SER A 216 -3.29 -5.96 -9.71
C SER A 216 -4.38 -6.04 -8.66
N MET A 217 -5.62 -5.74 -9.07
CA MET A 217 -6.79 -5.88 -8.20
C MET A 217 -6.97 -7.33 -7.73
N ALA A 218 -6.84 -8.30 -8.64
CA ALA A 218 -6.94 -9.73 -8.28
C ALA A 218 -5.82 -10.16 -7.32
N VAL A 219 -4.58 -9.72 -7.56
CA VAL A 219 -3.44 -10.00 -6.67
C VAL A 219 -3.63 -9.37 -5.29
N ALA A 220 -4.10 -8.12 -5.22
CA ALA A 220 -4.37 -7.44 -3.96
C ALA A 220 -5.43 -8.18 -3.13
N VAL A 221 -6.52 -8.64 -3.76
CA VAL A 221 -7.53 -9.48 -3.10
C VAL A 221 -6.94 -10.79 -2.61
N ALA A 222 -6.14 -11.47 -3.42
CA ALA A 222 -5.51 -12.74 -3.03
C ALA A 222 -4.55 -12.56 -1.84
N ILE A 223 -3.73 -11.51 -1.82
CA ILE A 223 -2.85 -11.17 -0.70
C ILE A 223 -3.68 -10.86 0.55
N GLY A 224 -4.74 -10.04 0.43
CA GLY A 224 -5.63 -9.72 1.53
C GLY A 224 -6.20 -10.97 2.20
N ARG A 225 -6.66 -11.93 1.40
CA ARG A 225 -7.15 -13.24 1.90
C ARG A 225 -6.06 -14.07 2.58
N LEU A 226 -4.83 -14.05 2.06
CA LEU A 226 -3.71 -14.77 2.70
C LEU A 226 -3.33 -14.13 4.05
N VAL A 227 -3.34 -12.80 4.14
CA VAL A 227 -3.08 -12.08 5.39
C VAL A 227 -4.19 -12.38 6.40
N GLU A 228 -5.45 -12.35 5.97
CA GLU A 228 -6.60 -12.74 6.79
C GLU A 228 -6.43 -14.15 7.36
N LEU A 229 -5.99 -15.12 6.55
CA LEU A 229 -5.75 -16.50 7.00
C LEU A 229 -4.54 -16.67 7.92
N ALA A 230 -3.53 -15.81 7.81
CA ALA A 230 -2.30 -15.92 8.58
C ALA A 230 -2.38 -15.24 9.95
N VAL A 231 -3.20 -14.18 10.06
CA VAL A 231 -3.32 -13.32 11.25
C VAL A 231 -4.67 -13.51 11.98
N GLY A 232 -5.70 -14.01 11.28
CA GLY A 232 -7.06 -14.24 11.80
C GLY A 232 -7.20 -15.45 12.71
#